data_AF-A0A7Z2XD18-F1
#
_entry.id   AF-A0A7Z2XD18-F1
#
_cell.length_a   1.000
_cell.length_b   1.000
_cell.length_c   1.000
_cell.angle_alpha   90.00
_cell.angle_beta   90.00
_cell.angle_gamma   90.00
#
_symmetry.space_group_name_H-M   'P 1'
#
loop_
_entity.id
_entity.type
_entity.pdbx_description
1 polymer ?
#
loop_
_entity_poly.entity_id
_entity_poly.type
_entity_poly.pdbx_seq_one_letter_code
_entity_poly.pdbx_strand_id
1 'polypeptide(L)' 'MSRAATLPDRLECQLMTINELAKVLTNNTAHKGCADPAQIDLLGEDAIYSAITFLSEMAHNDLCDLLNTLEGVS' A
#
# COMPACT_ATOMS: atom_id res chain seq x y z
N MET A 1 -23.60 -13.22 5.22
CA MET A 1 -22.39 -13.57 6.01
C MET A 1 -21.19 -13.07 5.23
N SER A 2 -20.47 -12.08 5.75
CA SER A 2 -19.25 -11.58 5.10
C SER A 2 -18.19 -12.67 5.16
N ARG A 3 -17.63 -13.05 4.01
CA ARG A 3 -16.51 -14.02 3.95
C ARG A 3 -15.35 -13.42 4.75
N ALA A 4 -14.81 -14.17 5.71
CA ALA A 4 -13.60 -13.75 6.42
C ALA A 4 -12.47 -13.60 5.38
N ALA A 5 -11.80 -12.45 5.37
CA ALA A 5 -10.70 -12.19 4.45
C ALA A 5 -9.59 -13.22 4.69
N THR A 6 -9.18 -13.93 3.65
CA THR A 6 -8.05 -14.87 3.74
C THR A 6 -6.74 -14.10 3.71
N LEU A 7 -5.65 -14.77 4.09
CA LEU A 7 -4.32 -14.16 4.11
C LEU A 7 -3.86 -13.69 2.71
N PRO A 8 -4.11 -14.44 1.61
CA PRO A 8 -3.92 -13.93 0.25
C PRO A 8 -4.77 -12.70 -0.08
N ASP A 9 -6.06 -12.68 0.29
CA ASP A 9 -6.95 -11.54 0.02
C ASP A 9 -6.43 -10.26 0.72
N ARG A 10 -5.92 -10.40 1.96
CA ARG A 10 -5.33 -9.30 2.73
C ARG A 10 -4.05 -8.78 2.06
N LEU A 11 -3.16 -9.68 1.66
CA LEU A 11 -1.92 -9.32 0.98
C LEU A 11 -2.20 -8.59 -0.35
N GLU A 12 -3.12 -9.11 -1.16
CA GLU A 12 -3.53 -8.46 -2.42
C GLU A 12 -4.10 -7.05 -2.15
N CYS A 13 -4.96 -6.92 -1.14
CA CYS A 13 -5.54 -5.63 -0.77
C CYS A 13 -4.46 -4.61 -0.35
N GLN A 14 -3.46 -5.02 0.43
CA GLN A 14 -2.35 -4.16 0.84
C GLN A 14 -1.51 -3.72 -0.36
N LEU A 15 -1.13 -4.66 -1.23
CA LEU A 15 -0.33 -4.37 -2.42
C LEU A 15 -1.05 -3.42 -3.39
N MET A 16 -2.35 -3.64 -3.59
CA MET A 16 -3.18 -2.74 -4.40
C MET A 16 -3.29 -1.34 -3.78
N THR A 17 -3.45 -1.25 -2.46
CA THR A 17 -3.50 0.02 -1.74
C THR A 17 -2.17 0.78 -1.85
N ILE A 18 -1.03 0.09 -1.69
CA ILE A 18 0.31 0.67 -1.90
C ILE A 18 0.43 1.25 -3.31
N ASN A 19 -0.02 0.51 -4.32
CA ASN A 19 0.04 0.96 -5.71
C ASN A 19 -0.79 2.24 -5.95
N GLU A 20 -2.02 2.30 -5.44
CA GLU A 20 -2.85 3.50 -5.56
C GLU A 20 -2.25 4.70 -4.83
N LEU A 21 -1.71 4.52 -3.63
CA LEU A 21 -1.02 5.59 -2.90
C LEU A 21 0.23 6.10 -3.63
N ALA A 22 1.01 5.20 -4.25
CA ALA A 22 2.17 5.57 -5.06
C ALA A 22 1.77 6.39 -6.31
N LYS A 23 0.64 6.05 -6.95
CA LYS A 23 0.08 6.84 -8.06
C LYS A 23 -0.32 8.23 -7.59
N VAL A 24 -0.96 8.34 -6.43
CA VAL A 24 -1.34 9.63 -5.84
C VAL A 24 -0.12 10.54 -5.66
N LEU A 25 0.96 10.02 -5.06
CA LEU A 25 2.21 10.78 -4.90
C LEU A 25 2.87 11.16 -6.23
N THR A 26 2.87 10.24 -7.19
CA THR A 26 3.42 10.48 -8.53
C THR A 26 2.66 11.60 -9.24
N ASN A 27 1.33 11.55 -9.21
CA ASN A 27 0.47 12.57 -9.79
C ASN A 27 0.66 13.91 -9.07
N ASN A 28 0.69 13.91 -7.74
CA ASN A 28 0.88 15.15 -6.97
C ASN A 28 2.21 15.84 -7.31
N THR A 29 3.28 15.05 -7.45
CA THR A 29 4.61 15.55 -7.84
C THR A 29 4.60 16.14 -9.25
N ALA A 30 3.86 15.53 -10.19
CA ALA A 30 3.74 16.01 -11.56
C ALA A 30 3.10 17.41 -11.68
N HIS A 31 2.35 17.85 -10.67
CA HIS A 31 1.70 19.15 -10.61
C HIS A 31 2.51 20.23 -9.86
N LYS A 32 3.69 19.89 -9.31
CA LYS A 32 4.56 20.88 -8.64
C LYS A 32 5.11 21.88 -9.65
N GLY A 33 4.70 23.15 -9.54
CA GLY A 33 5.12 24.23 -10.44
C GLY A 33 4.26 24.39 -11.70
N CYS A 34 3.17 23.62 -11.82
CA CYS A 34 2.16 23.78 -12.87
C CYS A 34 1.12 24.85 -12.52
N ALA A 35 0.37 25.32 -13.52
CA ALA A 35 -0.74 26.26 -13.32
C ALA A 35 -1.87 25.65 -12.47
N ASP A 36 -2.07 24.34 -12.58
CA ASP A 36 -2.86 23.54 -11.64
C ASP A 36 -1.95 23.05 -10.51
N PRO A 37 -2.11 23.56 -9.28
CA PRO A 37 -1.22 23.23 -8.19
C PRO A 37 -1.44 21.80 -7.70
N ALA A 38 -0.37 21.23 -7.12
CA ALA A 38 -0.44 19.99 -6.35
C ALA A 38 -1.59 20.06 -5.33
N GLN A 39 -2.41 19.01 -5.29
CA GLN A 39 -3.60 18.94 -4.43
C GLN A 39 -3.26 18.55 -2.98
N ILE A 40 -2.09 17.93 -2.79
CA ILE A 40 -1.60 17.44 -1.51
C ILE A 40 -0.37 18.26 -1.15
N ASP A 41 -0.35 18.78 0.07
CA ASP A 41 0.80 19.51 0.61
C ASP A 41 1.87 18.55 1.14
N LEU A 42 2.99 19.10 1.61
CA LEU A 42 4.12 18.29 2.10
C LEU A 42 3.70 17.37 3.27
N LEU A 43 2.86 17.86 4.17
CA LEU A 43 2.39 17.06 5.32
C LEU A 43 1.52 15.89 4.85
N GLY A 44 0.67 16.10 3.85
CA GLY A 44 -0.12 15.05 3.23
C GLY A 44 0.75 14.05 2.45
N GLU A 45 1.80 14.50 1.77
CA GLU A 45 2.78 13.61 1.13
C GLU A 45 3.47 12.72 2.17
N ASP A 46 3.97 13.30 3.26
CA ASP A 46 4.63 12.58 4.36
C ASP A 46 3.70 11.54 5.03
N ALA A 47 2.41 11.89 5.19
CA ALA A 47 1.41 10.96 5.70
C ALA A 47 1.19 9.77 4.76
N ILE A 48 1.15 10.01 3.44
CA ILE A 48 1.01 8.95 2.45
C ILE A 48 2.27 8.07 2.40
N TYR A 49 3.47 8.65 2.47
CA TYR A 49 4.72 7.89 2.58
C TYR A 49 4.71 6.98 3.81
N SER A 50 4.30 7.51 4.96
CA SER A 50 4.18 6.74 6.21
C SER A 50 3.17 5.59 6.09
N ALA A 51 2.03 5.83 5.43
CA ALA A 51 1.03 4.80 5.17
C ALA A 51 1.56 3.70 4.25
N ILE A 52 2.30 4.06 3.19
CA ILE A 52 2.96 3.09 2.30
C ILE A 52 3.96 2.24 3.08
N THR A 53 4.79 2.84 3.94
CA THR A 53 5.74 2.10 4.78
C THR A 53 5.02 1.09 5.66
N PHE A 54 4.00 1.53 6.39
CA PHE A 54 3.23 0.66 7.28
C PHE A 54 2.56 -0.50 6.52
N LEU A 55 1.92 -0.22 5.38
CA LEU A 55 1.31 -1.25 4.54
C LEU A 55 2.34 -2.23 3.96
N SER A 56 3.55 -1.75 3.62
CA SER A 56 4.62 -2.60 3.10
C SER A 56 5.14 -3.57 4.15
N GLU A 57 5.26 -3.13 5.40
CA GLU A 57 5.61 -4.00 6.53
C GLU A 57 4.53 -5.07 6.77
N MET A 58 3.25 -4.68 6.71
CA MET A 58 2.14 -5.62 6.82
C MET A 58 2.14 -6.64 5.67
N ALA A 59 2.32 -6.18 4.44
CA ALA A 59 2.40 -7.04 3.25
C ALA A 59 3.58 -8.00 3.32
N HIS A 60 4.72 -7.56 3.83
CA HIS A 60 5.86 -8.43 4.05
C HIS A 60 5.54 -9.55 5.06
N ASN A 61 4.94 -9.20 6.20
CA ASN A 61 4.55 -10.19 7.21
C ASN A 61 3.52 -11.18 6.68
N ASP A 62 2.47 -10.70 5.99
CA ASP A 62 1.46 -11.57 5.40
C ASP A 62 2.08 -12.47 4.30
N LEU A 63 3.06 -11.98 3.52
CA LEU A 63 3.80 -12.82 2.57
C LEU A 63 4.61 -13.92 3.27
N CYS A 64 5.32 -13.58 4.35
CA CYS A 64 6.06 -14.56 5.15
C CYS A 64 5.15 -15.65 5.72
N ASP A 65 3.99 -15.26 6.27
CA ASP A 65 3.00 -16.20 6.80
C ASP A 65 2.44 -17.14 5.72
N LEU A 66 2.21 -16.63 4.50
CA LEU A 66 1.82 -17.48 3.35
C LEU A 66 2.90 -18.50 3.03
N LEU A 67 4.15 -18.07 2.92
CA LEU A 67 5.26 -18.95 2.55
C LEU A 67 5.47 -20.03 3.60
N ASN A 68 5.46 -19.67 4.89
CA ASN A 68 5.55 -20.63 5.99
C ASN A 68 4.39 -21.64 5.98
N THR A 69 3.17 -21.19 5.65
CA THR A 69 2.01 -22.08 5.51
C THR A 69 2.18 -23.04 4.34
N LEU A 70 2.79 -22.61 3.23
CA LEU A 70 3.04 -23.46 2.07
C LEU A 70 4.16 -24.48 2.32
N GLU A 71 5.21 -24.10 3.05
CA GLU A 71 6.32 -25.00 3.40
C GLU A 71 5.93 -26.05 4.44
N GLY A 72 5.06 -25.70 5.39
CA GLY A 72 4.58 -26.58 6.47
C GLY A 72 3.56 -27.65 6.07
N VAL A 73 3.20 -27.74 4.78
CA VAL A 73 2.25 -28.74 4.24
C VAL A 73 2.99 -29.96 3.66
N SER A 74 4.26 -30.17 4.03
CA SER A 74 5.07 -31.31 3.60
C SER A 74 4.92 -32.57 4.46
#